data_AF-A0A1F7WMB7-F1
#
_entry.id   AF-A0A1F7WMB7-F1
#
_cell.length_a   1.000
_cell.length_b   1.000
_cell.length_c   1.000
_cell.angle_alpha   90.00
_cell.angle_beta   90.00
_cell.angle_gamma   90.00
#
_symmetry.space_group_name_H-M   'P 1'
#
loop_
_entity.id
_entity.type
_entity.pdbx_description
1 polymer ?
#
loop_
_entity_poly.entity_id
_entity_poly.type
_entity_poly.pdbx_seq_one_letter_code
_entity_poly.pdbx_strand_id
1 'polypeptide(L)'
;MLDKKKLLFNSLADAAMFIAAPNLILFSLAAAYVHFYVPDGNPARADLPFILTLAAVSLLTTAAGAFLASKKSSAPVLGLVSLAKKIQKGESGFTADPDASDEIAYLQKSFISFSKVLNERELMKSTFSRYISDYIADEILTEDSATQFLAEYRNVTILFSDIRGFTTLSESLEPKDLFDVLNHYFDQMIDIVIKNNGVINKFIGDAIMVLYNAPRLCENAGIMAIITALEMNRRLSEFNQKYTKKYGVTLGIGIGINSGQVVAGNIGSEKRMEYTVIGDTVNVSSRLQSVAKAGEIAISENVFKSAQYVFELSDMGEIELKGKRQPLRVYKVTGDLAYAKIKENLKSEDAEVLQLSLIALGRVEKLSLENDLMPILKNNFEKIRFMALELIIEKFKQKAEECVMYVLQNDKSEFVKTFAIDKIGALGLSRFANFLAQQYLACQSLRLKGAVIHCLYNLKEPKLKERILSQCAFENQPIMDEIKAIFEKYSKLDLYETLETMLSENVSISERKLGVYLMCNLGLSTKAELLNKLFRDCRDDELRKLVVAAFLKIGSCKSVIFLLKNLNKFEKEILNSAYKVIAHLIGKYHADEYKHDLSVQIELDIIKSLILSSEGKNFEKLKVALIKNK
;
A
#
# COMPACT_ATOMS: atom_id res chain seq x y z
N MET A 1 -61.20 -11.62 31.27
CA MET A 1 -60.89 -10.49 30.37
C MET A 1 -59.38 -10.29 30.16
N LEU A 2 -58.57 -11.35 30.12
CA LEU A 2 -57.16 -11.25 29.74
C LEU A 2 -56.84 -12.40 28.78
N ASP A 3 -56.59 -12.03 27.54
CA ASP A 3 -56.18 -12.93 26.46
C ASP A 3 -54.78 -13.48 26.78
N LYS A 4 -54.62 -14.82 26.77
CA LYS A 4 -53.35 -15.50 27.09
C LYS A 4 -52.19 -15.03 26.20
N LYS A 5 -52.48 -14.45 25.02
CA LYS A 5 -51.47 -13.86 24.13
C LYS A 5 -50.97 -12.46 24.54
N LYS A 6 -51.69 -11.74 25.41
CA LYS A 6 -51.30 -10.38 25.86
C LYS A 6 -50.45 -10.35 27.14
N LEU A 7 -50.14 -11.51 27.73
CA LEU A 7 -49.24 -11.65 28.88
C LEU A 7 -47.77 -11.86 28.47
N LEU A 8 -47.45 -11.68 27.18
CA LEU A 8 -46.09 -11.75 26.66
C LEU A 8 -45.52 -10.33 26.59
N PHE A 9 -44.45 -10.09 27.34
CA PHE A 9 -43.66 -8.87 27.33
C PHE A 9 -43.19 -8.52 25.92
N ASN A 10 -43.76 -7.52 25.26
CA ASN A 10 -43.41 -7.19 23.87
C ASN A 10 -42.28 -6.16 23.78
N SER A 11 -42.01 -5.43 24.86
CA SER A 11 -40.96 -4.42 24.94
C SER A 11 -40.23 -4.41 26.30
N LEU A 12 -39.07 -3.74 26.34
CA LEU A 12 -38.39 -3.40 27.61
C LEU A 12 -39.30 -2.58 28.54
N ALA A 13 -40.21 -1.78 27.98
CA ALA A 13 -41.20 -1.01 28.74
C ALA A 13 -42.22 -1.92 29.44
N ASP A 14 -42.65 -3.02 28.80
CA ASP A 14 -43.54 -4.00 29.43
C ASP A 14 -42.85 -4.69 30.62
N ALA A 15 -41.56 -5.01 30.47
CA ALA A 15 -40.75 -5.61 31.54
C ALA A 15 -40.58 -4.66 32.72
N ALA A 16 -40.31 -3.38 32.45
CA ALA A 16 -40.26 -2.33 33.45
C ALA A 16 -41.61 -2.17 34.17
N MET A 17 -42.73 -2.19 33.44
CA MET A 17 -44.08 -2.09 34.02
C MET A 17 -44.44 -3.29 34.90
N PHE A 18 -44.04 -4.51 34.54
CA PHE A 18 -44.29 -5.69 35.37
C PHE A 18 -43.42 -5.77 36.61
N ILE A 19 -42.24 -5.14 36.61
CA ILE A 19 -41.44 -4.97 37.83
C ILE A 19 -42.03 -3.84 38.68
N ALA A 20 -42.38 -2.71 38.07
CA ALA A 20 -42.80 -1.51 38.78
C ALA A 20 -44.20 -1.63 39.40
N ALA A 21 -45.18 -2.19 38.68
CA ALA A 21 -46.58 -2.19 39.13
C ALA A 21 -46.81 -3.04 40.40
N PRO A 22 -46.32 -4.29 40.51
CA PRO A 22 -46.45 -5.07 41.76
C PRO A 22 -45.70 -4.42 42.92
N ASN A 23 -44.51 -3.85 42.68
CA ASN A 23 -43.72 -3.20 43.71
C ASN A 23 -44.38 -1.93 44.24
N LEU A 24 -45.04 -1.13 43.38
CA LEU A 24 -45.83 0.02 43.81
C LEU A 24 -47.02 -0.40 44.69
N ILE A 25 -47.69 -1.51 44.35
CA ILE A 25 -48.79 -2.06 45.15
C ILE A 25 -48.27 -2.55 46.50
N LEU A 26 -47.17 -3.32 46.52
CA LEU A 26 -46.55 -3.83 47.75
C LEU A 26 -46.07 -2.69 48.66
N PHE A 27 -45.48 -1.65 48.07
CA PHE A 27 -45.06 -0.45 48.81
C PHE A 27 -46.26 0.32 49.38
N SER A 28 -47.33 0.47 48.60
CA SER A 28 -48.58 1.11 49.06
C SER A 28 -49.24 0.32 50.19
N LEU A 29 -49.23 -1.02 50.12
CA LEU A 29 -49.73 -1.90 51.17
C LEU A 29 -48.88 -1.80 52.45
N ALA A 30 -47.54 -1.77 52.31
CA ALA A 30 -46.65 -1.57 53.44
C ALA A 30 -46.89 -0.21 54.12
N ALA A 31 -47.02 0.86 53.33
CA ALA A 31 -47.30 2.20 53.83
C ALA A 31 -48.67 2.29 54.53
N ALA A 32 -49.72 1.69 53.95
CA ALA A 32 -51.05 1.63 54.55
C ALA A 32 -51.04 0.85 55.88
N TYR A 33 -50.33 -0.28 55.93
CA TYR A 33 -50.18 -1.05 57.16
C TYR A 33 -49.53 -0.24 58.28
N VAL A 34 -48.42 0.43 57.99
CA VAL A 34 -47.73 1.30 58.96
C VAL A 34 -48.65 2.42 59.44
N HIS A 35 -49.42 3.04 58.54
CA HIS A 35 -50.31 4.15 58.88
C HIS A 35 -51.50 3.73 59.76
N PHE A 36 -52.14 2.60 59.48
CA PHE A 36 -53.38 2.19 60.17
C PHE A 36 -53.17 1.28 61.38
N TYR A 37 -52.08 0.50 61.43
CA TYR A 37 -51.91 -0.58 62.40
C TYR A 37 -50.72 -0.40 63.35
N VAL A 38 -49.88 0.63 63.19
CA VAL A 38 -48.75 0.92 64.09
C VAL A 38 -49.08 2.11 64.99
N PRO A 39 -49.39 1.91 66.28
CA PRO A 39 -49.69 3.01 67.20
C PRO A 39 -48.47 3.93 67.37
N ASP A 40 -48.72 5.25 67.36
CA ASP A 40 -47.73 6.33 67.48
C ASP A 40 -46.78 6.52 66.28
N GLY A 41 -46.96 5.78 65.18
CA GLY A 41 -46.13 5.89 63.98
C GLY A 41 -44.67 5.45 64.17
N ASN A 42 -44.35 4.78 65.29
CA ASN A 42 -43.00 4.31 65.57
C ASN A 42 -42.73 2.98 64.82
N PRO A 43 -41.87 2.97 63.77
CA PRO A 43 -41.67 1.81 62.91
C PRO A 43 -41.07 0.59 63.65
N ALA A 44 -40.46 0.80 64.82
CA ALA A 44 -39.90 -0.28 65.64
C ALA A 44 -40.94 -1.23 66.26
N ARG A 45 -42.24 -0.86 66.24
CA ARG A 45 -43.35 -1.70 66.71
C ARG A 45 -44.15 -2.36 65.59
N ALA A 46 -43.76 -2.15 64.33
CA ALA A 46 -44.41 -2.81 63.21
C ALA A 46 -44.20 -4.33 63.26
N ASP A 47 -45.17 -5.10 62.78
CA ASP A 47 -45.07 -6.56 62.67
C ASP A 47 -43.97 -6.93 61.66
N LEU A 48 -42.77 -7.14 62.18
CA LEU A 48 -41.55 -7.40 61.42
C LEU A 48 -41.71 -8.56 60.43
N PRO A 49 -42.35 -9.71 60.78
CA PRO A 49 -42.74 -10.74 59.83
C PRO A 49 -43.50 -10.25 58.59
N PHE A 50 -44.46 -9.35 58.75
CA PHE A 50 -45.28 -8.85 57.64
C PHE A 50 -44.46 -8.00 56.66
N ILE A 51 -43.65 -7.06 57.17
CA ILE A 51 -42.77 -6.22 56.35
C ILE A 51 -41.72 -7.06 55.62
N LEU A 52 -41.11 -8.03 56.32
CA LEU A 52 -40.15 -8.96 55.71
C LEU A 52 -40.78 -9.79 54.59
N THR A 53 -42.04 -10.20 54.74
CA THR A 53 -42.76 -10.95 53.71
C THR A 53 -43.01 -10.09 52.47
N LEU A 54 -43.47 -8.83 52.64
CA LEU A 54 -43.65 -7.89 51.52
C LEU A 54 -42.33 -7.59 50.81
N ALA A 55 -41.24 -7.38 51.56
CA ALA A 55 -39.90 -7.17 51.01
C ALA A 55 -39.41 -8.39 50.23
N ALA A 56 -39.63 -9.60 50.73
CA ALA A 56 -39.27 -10.85 50.04
C ALA A 56 -40.05 -11.02 48.73
N VAL A 57 -41.35 -10.72 48.72
CA VAL A 57 -42.17 -10.78 47.49
C VAL A 57 -41.73 -9.73 46.47
N SER A 58 -41.40 -8.52 46.93
CA SER A 58 -40.85 -7.45 46.07
C SER A 58 -39.51 -7.85 45.45
N LEU A 59 -38.62 -8.46 46.24
CA LEU A 59 -37.34 -8.96 45.74
C LEU A 59 -37.52 -10.06 44.69
N LEU A 60 -38.41 -11.02 44.96
CA LEU A 60 -38.70 -12.14 44.06
C LEU A 60 -39.31 -11.68 42.73
N THR A 61 -40.27 -10.76 42.77
CA THR A 61 -40.91 -10.22 41.55
C THR A 61 -39.92 -9.38 40.73
N THR A 62 -39.07 -8.60 41.38
CA THR A 62 -38.00 -7.83 40.73
C THR A 62 -36.97 -8.76 40.09
N ALA A 63 -36.52 -9.80 40.80
CA ALA A 63 -35.56 -10.77 40.28
C ALA A 63 -36.12 -11.57 39.10
N ALA A 64 -37.38 -12.00 39.18
CA ALA A 64 -38.06 -12.69 38.08
C ALA A 64 -38.23 -11.80 36.85
N GLY A 65 -38.66 -10.55 37.04
CA GLY A 65 -38.77 -9.58 35.94
C GLY A 65 -37.42 -9.26 35.30
N ALA A 66 -36.37 -9.07 36.11
CA ALA A 66 -35.02 -8.81 35.62
C ALA A 66 -34.44 -10.02 34.85
N PHE A 67 -34.67 -11.24 35.33
CA PHE A 67 -34.24 -12.46 34.64
C PHE A 67 -34.93 -12.64 33.28
N LEU A 68 -36.24 -12.39 33.21
CA LEU A 68 -37.00 -12.45 31.96
C LEU A 68 -36.56 -11.37 30.96
N ALA A 69 -36.34 -10.14 31.44
CA ALA A 69 -35.83 -9.04 30.61
C ALA A 69 -34.42 -9.36 30.07
N SER A 70 -33.52 -9.87 30.92
CA SER A 70 -32.17 -10.25 30.52
C SER A 70 -32.16 -11.33 29.44
N LYS A 71 -33.00 -12.37 29.59
CA LYS A 71 -33.11 -13.46 28.61
C LYS A 71 -33.64 -12.96 27.26
N LYS A 72 -34.57 -12.00 27.26
CA LYS A 72 -35.19 -11.47 26.04
C LYS A 72 -34.31 -10.43 25.31
N SER A 73 -33.45 -9.70 26.03
CA SER A 73 -32.51 -8.76 25.42
C SER A 73 -31.20 -9.40 24.94
N SER A 74 -30.73 -10.47 25.59
CA SER A 74 -29.42 -11.09 25.27
C SER A 74 -29.44 -11.90 23.97
N ALA A 75 -30.52 -12.63 23.70
CA ALA A 75 -30.61 -13.51 22.52
C ALA A 75 -30.59 -12.73 21.17
N PRO A 76 -31.33 -11.62 21.00
CA PRO A 76 -31.30 -10.85 19.76
C PRO A 76 -29.95 -10.16 19.50
N VAL A 77 -29.25 -9.72 20.55
CA VAL A 77 -27.90 -9.13 20.46
C VAL A 77 -26.89 -10.18 19.98
N LEU A 78 -26.96 -11.40 20.51
CA LEU A 78 -26.15 -12.51 20.01
C LEU A 78 -26.47 -12.85 18.55
N GLY A 79 -27.76 -12.73 18.15
CA GLY A 79 -28.20 -12.82 16.77
C GLY A 79 -27.50 -11.81 15.86
N LEU A 80 -27.43 -10.53 16.26
CA LEU A 80 -26.70 -9.48 15.54
C LEU A 80 -25.19 -9.78 15.42
N VAL A 81 -24.56 -10.23 16.49
CA VAL A 81 -23.13 -10.64 16.44
C VAL A 81 -22.92 -11.81 15.48
N SER A 82 -23.86 -12.75 15.44
CA SER A 82 -23.79 -13.87 14.49
C SER A 82 -23.97 -13.41 13.04
N LEU A 83 -24.87 -12.46 12.79
CA LEU A 83 -25.11 -11.85 11.49
C LEU A 83 -23.86 -11.10 11.00
N ALA A 84 -23.24 -10.31 11.88
CA ALA A 84 -21.97 -9.63 11.60
C ALA A 84 -20.85 -10.61 11.23
N LYS A 85 -20.73 -11.73 11.95
CA LYS A 85 -19.74 -12.78 11.63
C LYS A 85 -20.01 -13.47 10.30
N LYS A 86 -21.26 -13.69 9.91
CA LYS A 86 -21.62 -14.30 8.62
C LYS A 86 -21.34 -13.35 7.46
N ILE A 87 -21.68 -12.07 7.61
CA ILE A 87 -21.35 -11.01 6.63
C ILE A 87 -19.84 -10.89 6.46
N GLN A 88 -19.06 -10.92 7.55
CA GLN A 88 -17.59 -10.91 7.48
C GLN A 88 -17.01 -12.08 6.69
N LYS A 89 -17.72 -13.22 6.64
CA LYS A 89 -17.33 -14.40 5.86
C LYS A 89 -17.82 -14.38 4.41
N GLY A 90 -18.53 -13.33 3.98
CA GLY A 90 -19.03 -13.18 2.61
C GLY A 90 -20.31 -13.96 2.30
N GLU A 91 -21.03 -14.44 3.31
CA GLU A 91 -22.35 -15.06 3.12
C GLU A 91 -23.39 -13.99 2.70
N SER A 92 -24.45 -14.38 1.98
CA SER A 92 -25.48 -13.46 1.47
C SER A 92 -26.90 -14.02 1.67
N GLY A 93 -27.92 -13.17 1.48
CA GLY A 93 -29.34 -13.58 1.58
C GLY A 93 -29.92 -13.51 3.00
N PHE A 94 -29.50 -12.54 3.80
CA PHE A 94 -29.98 -12.40 5.17
C PHE A 94 -31.36 -11.74 5.25
N THR A 95 -32.19 -12.23 6.17
CA THR A 95 -33.49 -11.63 6.54
C THR A 95 -33.46 -11.24 8.01
N ALA A 96 -34.15 -10.16 8.35
CA ALA A 96 -34.35 -9.81 9.75
C ALA A 96 -35.20 -10.88 10.46
N ASP A 97 -34.90 -11.11 11.73
CA ASP A 97 -35.65 -12.05 12.56
C ASP A 97 -37.07 -11.50 12.81
N PRO A 98 -38.14 -12.23 12.43
CA PRO A 98 -39.51 -11.77 12.64
C PRO A 98 -39.93 -11.69 14.11
N ASP A 99 -39.22 -12.35 15.02
CA ASP A 99 -39.51 -12.35 16.47
C ASP A 99 -38.69 -11.32 17.27
N ALA A 100 -37.83 -10.54 16.60
CA ALA A 100 -37.06 -9.48 17.23
C ALA A 100 -37.96 -8.30 17.64
N SER A 101 -37.62 -7.61 18.73
CA SER A 101 -38.30 -6.36 19.10
C SER A 101 -38.11 -5.30 18.00
N ASP A 102 -39.02 -4.33 17.91
CA ASP A 102 -39.03 -3.34 16.83
C ASP A 102 -37.68 -2.61 16.66
N GLU A 103 -37.00 -2.28 17.76
CA GLU A 103 -35.69 -1.60 17.73
C GLU A 103 -34.56 -2.52 17.25
N ILE A 104 -34.59 -3.80 17.64
CA ILE A 104 -33.58 -4.77 17.22
C ILE A 104 -33.81 -5.20 15.77
N ALA A 105 -35.07 -5.37 15.36
CA ALA A 105 -35.45 -5.61 13.98
C ALA A 105 -35.02 -4.44 13.08
N TYR A 106 -35.17 -3.19 13.55
CA TYR A 106 -34.68 -2.01 12.85
C TYR A 106 -33.15 -2.02 12.70
N LEU A 107 -32.41 -2.38 13.75
CA LEU A 107 -30.95 -2.47 13.72
C LEU A 107 -30.47 -3.58 12.78
N GLN A 108 -31.11 -4.75 12.79
CA GLN A 108 -30.83 -5.85 11.86
C GLN A 108 -31.07 -5.43 10.41
N LYS A 109 -32.21 -4.78 10.12
CA LYS A 109 -32.52 -4.26 8.77
C LYS A 109 -31.49 -3.23 8.31
N SER A 110 -31.09 -2.32 9.20
CA SER A 110 -30.06 -1.30 8.91
C SER A 110 -28.71 -1.95 8.58
N PHE A 111 -28.32 -2.97 9.33
CA PHE A 111 -27.06 -3.70 9.12
C PHE A 111 -27.07 -4.51 7.82
N ILE A 112 -28.18 -5.16 7.48
CA ILE A 112 -28.37 -5.86 6.19
C ILE A 112 -28.29 -4.87 5.03
N SER A 113 -28.96 -3.71 5.14
CA SER A 113 -28.91 -2.65 4.12
C SER A 113 -27.49 -2.12 3.94
N PHE A 114 -26.74 -1.89 5.03
CA PHE A 114 -25.36 -1.43 4.97
C PHE A 114 -24.44 -2.46 4.28
N SER A 115 -24.58 -3.75 4.62
CA SER A 115 -23.84 -4.83 3.96
C SER A 115 -24.14 -4.90 2.46
N LYS A 116 -25.39 -4.68 2.05
CA LYS A 116 -25.77 -4.63 0.63
C LYS A 116 -25.07 -3.49 -0.09
N VAL A 117 -25.06 -2.29 0.48
CA VAL A 117 -24.36 -1.12 -0.08
C VAL A 117 -22.85 -1.37 -0.19
N LEU A 118 -22.23 -1.99 0.81
CA LEU A 118 -20.81 -2.36 0.74
C LEU A 118 -20.52 -3.38 -0.36
N ASN A 119 -21.33 -4.43 -0.49
CA ASN A 119 -21.17 -5.43 -1.54
C ASN A 119 -21.40 -4.83 -2.94
N GLU A 120 -22.37 -3.93 -3.11
CA GLU A 120 -22.58 -3.19 -4.36
C GLU A 120 -21.36 -2.31 -4.69
N ARG A 121 -20.74 -1.67 -3.69
CA ARG A 121 -19.52 -0.87 -3.87
C ARG A 121 -18.31 -1.73 -4.26
N GLU A 122 -18.12 -2.90 -3.64
CA GLU A 122 -17.06 -3.85 -4.01
C GLU A 122 -17.28 -4.47 -5.39
N LEU A 123 -18.53 -4.81 -5.74
CA LEU A 123 -18.88 -5.28 -7.08
C LEU A 123 -18.65 -4.19 -8.13
N MET A 124 -19.01 -2.95 -7.81
CA MET A 124 -18.76 -1.79 -8.64
C MET A 124 -17.26 -1.59 -8.84
N LYS A 125 -16.46 -1.60 -7.75
CA LYS A 125 -14.99 -1.54 -7.80
C LYS A 125 -14.40 -2.64 -8.68
N SER A 126 -14.70 -3.91 -8.39
CA SER A 126 -14.19 -5.06 -9.16
C SER A 126 -14.64 -5.07 -10.63
N THR A 127 -15.81 -4.50 -10.93
CA THR A 127 -16.28 -4.35 -12.31
C THR A 127 -15.54 -3.21 -13.00
N PHE A 128 -15.41 -2.04 -12.38
CA PHE A 128 -14.62 -0.92 -12.92
C PHE A 128 -13.15 -1.27 -13.10
N SER A 129 -12.53 -1.99 -12.17
CA SER A 129 -11.17 -2.55 -12.23
C SER A 129 -10.91 -3.44 -13.47
N ARG A 130 -11.95 -4.08 -14.03
CA ARG A 130 -11.82 -4.86 -15.27
C ARG A 130 -11.85 -4.00 -16.53
N TYR A 131 -12.37 -2.78 -16.45
CA TYR A 131 -12.51 -1.86 -17.59
C TYR A 131 -11.59 -0.65 -17.50
N ILE A 132 -10.99 -0.42 -16.33
CA ILE A 132 -10.07 0.66 -16.00
C ILE A 132 -8.99 0.01 -15.14
N SER A 133 -7.70 0.26 -15.38
CA SER A 133 -6.63 -0.39 -14.61
C SER A 133 -6.86 -0.22 -13.10
N ASP A 134 -6.62 -1.28 -12.30
CA ASP A 134 -6.83 -1.31 -10.84
C ASP A 134 -6.29 -0.06 -10.13
N TYR A 135 -5.18 0.47 -10.65
CA TYR A 135 -4.55 1.67 -10.14
C TYR A 135 -5.42 2.93 -10.31
N ILE A 136 -5.98 3.16 -11.50
CA ILE A 136 -6.87 4.31 -11.73
C ILE A 136 -8.17 4.12 -10.92
N ALA A 137 -8.66 2.88 -10.77
CA ALA A 137 -9.82 2.60 -9.93
C ALA A 137 -9.54 2.92 -8.44
N ASP A 138 -8.39 2.49 -7.89
CA ASP A 138 -7.98 2.79 -6.52
C ASP A 138 -7.79 4.30 -6.28
N GLU A 139 -7.23 5.02 -7.26
CA GLU A 139 -7.02 6.47 -7.18
C GLU A 139 -8.33 7.26 -7.26
N ILE A 140 -9.26 6.88 -8.15
CA ILE A 140 -10.62 7.45 -8.24
C ILE A 140 -11.43 7.24 -6.93
N LEU A 141 -11.19 6.14 -6.22
CA LEU A 141 -11.92 5.78 -5.00
C LEU A 141 -11.44 6.53 -3.74
N THR A 142 -10.37 7.32 -3.84
CA THR A 142 -9.94 8.24 -2.77
C THR A 142 -10.76 9.55 -2.82
N GLU A 143 -11.08 10.14 -1.66
CA GLU A 143 -12.04 11.26 -1.49
C GLU A 143 -11.68 12.60 -2.21
N ASP A 144 -10.60 12.64 -3.00
CA ASP A 144 -10.02 13.85 -3.61
C ASP A 144 -10.06 13.84 -5.16
N SER A 145 -10.91 12.99 -5.75
CA SER A 145 -10.92 12.63 -7.18
C SER A 145 -11.26 13.75 -8.17
N ALA A 146 -11.70 14.93 -7.69
CA ALA A 146 -12.00 16.08 -8.55
C ALA A 146 -10.75 16.90 -8.96
N THR A 147 -9.60 16.73 -8.29
CA THR A 147 -8.42 17.60 -8.46
C THR A 147 -7.11 16.88 -8.86
N GLN A 148 -7.09 15.54 -8.94
CA GLN A 148 -5.84 14.77 -9.02
C GLN A 148 -5.42 14.26 -10.42
N PHE A 149 -6.09 14.69 -11.50
CA PHE A 149 -5.75 14.23 -12.86
C PHE A 149 -5.63 15.37 -13.88
N LEU A 150 -5.02 16.49 -13.46
CA LEU A 150 -4.59 17.53 -14.39
C LEU A 150 -3.48 16.98 -15.29
N ALA A 151 -3.43 17.48 -16.53
CA ALA A 151 -2.39 17.10 -17.48
C ALA A 151 -1.01 17.50 -16.94
N GLU A 152 -0.13 16.52 -16.72
CA GLU A 152 1.26 16.71 -16.28
C GLU A 152 2.21 16.29 -17.39
N TYR A 153 3.33 17.00 -17.55
CA TYR A 153 4.41 16.42 -18.34
C TYR A 153 5.02 15.27 -17.54
N ARG A 154 5.55 14.27 -18.25
CA ARG A 154 6.15 13.11 -17.60
C ARG A 154 7.11 12.40 -18.55
N ASN A 155 8.26 11.99 -18.03
CA ASN A 155 9.14 11.07 -18.74
C ASN A 155 8.60 9.64 -18.61
N VAL A 156 8.16 9.07 -19.72
CA VAL A 156 7.56 7.73 -19.76
C VAL A 156 8.34 6.83 -20.71
N THR A 157 8.21 5.53 -20.49
CA THR A 157 8.54 4.54 -21.53
C THR A 157 7.25 3.94 -22.04
N ILE A 158 7.09 3.89 -23.35
CA ILE A 158 5.91 3.34 -24.01
C ILE A 158 6.32 2.13 -24.81
N LEU A 159 5.63 1.02 -24.58
CA LEU A 159 5.72 -0.20 -25.36
C LEU A 159 4.46 -0.35 -26.20
N PHE A 160 4.63 -0.53 -27.50
CA PHE A 160 3.59 -0.98 -28.42
C PHE A 160 3.90 -2.40 -28.87
N SER A 161 2.92 -3.29 -28.77
CA SER A 161 2.96 -4.66 -29.33
C SER A 161 1.78 -4.82 -30.28
N ASP A 162 1.93 -5.61 -31.33
CA ASP A 162 0.95 -5.76 -32.42
C ASP A 162 1.13 -7.11 -33.11
N ILE A 163 0.05 -7.76 -33.53
CA ILE A 163 0.11 -9.08 -34.15
C ILE A 163 0.41 -8.94 -35.64
N ARG A 164 1.47 -9.61 -36.09
CA ARG A 164 1.90 -9.62 -37.48
C ARG A 164 0.94 -10.45 -38.33
N GLY A 165 0.42 -9.84 -39.39
CA GLY A 165 -0.51 -10.50 -40.30
C GLY A 165 -1.92 -10.66 -39.73
N PHE A 166 -2.30 -9.87 -38.71
CA PHE A 166 -3.61 -9.99 -38.07
C PHE A 166 -4.79 -9.82 -39.05
N THR A 167 -4.71 -8.91 -40.01
CA THR A 167 -5.77 -8.75 -41.03
C THR A 167 -6.00 -10.05 -41.80
N THR A 168 -4.95 -10.67 -42.32
CA THR A 168 -5.03 -11.96 -43.03
C THR A 168 -5.51 -13.09 -42.12
N LEU A 169 -5.12 -13.07 -40.85
CA LEU A 169 -5.62 -14.02 -39.84
C LEU A 169 -7.13 -13.84 -39.60
N SER A 170 -7.61 -12.61 -39.53
CA SER A 170 -9.01 -12.30 -39.28
C SER A 170 -9.94 -12.64 -40.45
N GLU A 171 -9.39 -12.67 -41.67
CA GLU A 171 -10.10 -13.09 -42.87
C GLU A 171 -10.16 -14.63 -43.03
N SER A 172 -9.27 -15.37 -42.38
CA SER A 172 -9.13 -16.82 -42.54
C SER A 172 -9.74 -17.65 -41.41
N LEU A 173 -9.93 -17.07 -40.23
CA LEU A 173 -10.55 -17.73 -39.08
C LEU A 173 -12.04 -17.39 -38.96
N GLU A 174 -12.82 -18.36 -38.47
CA GLU A 174 -14.19 -18.11 -38.02
C GLU A 174 -14.18 -17.04 -36.90
N PRO A 175 -15.10 -16.06 -36.91
CA PRO A 175 -15.07 -14.94 -35.96
C PRO A 175 -15.04 -15.36 -34.49
N LYS A 176 -15.70 -16.49 -34.15
CA LYS A 176 -15.70 -17.04 -32.80
C LYS A 176 -14.33 -17.56 -32.39
N ASP A 177 -13.66 -18.27 -33.29
CA ASP A 177 -12.33 -18.82 -33.03
C ASP A 177 -11.29 -17.70 -32.94
N LEU A 178 -11.41 -16.66 -33.78
CA LEU A 178 -10.59 -15.46 -33.68
C LEU A 178 -10.77 -14.76 -32.33
N PHE A 179 -12.01 -14.60 -31.87
CA PHE A 179 -12.32 -14.00 -30.57
C PHE A 179 -11.72 -14.80 -29.42
N ASP A 180 -11.85 -16.14 -29.45
CA ASP A 180 -11.25 -17.01 -28.44
C ASP A 180 -9.72 -16.90 -28.44
N VAL A 181 -9.07 -16.96 -29.61
CA VAL A 181 -7.61 -16.83 -29.73
C VAL A 181 -7.13 -15.50 -29.18
N LEU A 182 -7.80 -14.40 -29.52
CA LEU A 182 -7.46 -13.05 -29.05
C LEU A 182 -7.59 -12.91 -27.54
N ASN A 183 -8.69 -13.36 -26.94
CA ASN A 183 -8.86 -13.25 -25.49
C ASN A 183 -7.80 -14.05 -24.72
N HIS A 184 -7.47 -15.26 -25.17
CA HIS A 184 -6.40 -16.04 -24.55
C HIS A 184 -5.01 -15.42 -24.78
N TYR A 185 -4.78 -14.79 -25.95
CA TYR A 185 -3.56 -14.04 -26.19
C TYR A 185 -3.46 -12.85 -25.21
N PHE A 186 -4.50 -12.01 -25.12
CA PHE A 186 -4.52 -10.85 -24.25
C PHE A 186 -4.34 -11.22 -22.79
N ASP A 187 -5.05 -12.23 -22.29
CA ASP A 187 -4.92 -12.73 -20.92
C ASP A 187 -3.44 -12.99 -20.54
N GLN A 188 -2.72 -13.71 -21.41
CA GLN A 188 -1.31 -14.03 -21.17
C GLN A 188 -0.38 -12.82 -21.29
N MET A 189 -0.68 -11.87 -22.18
CA MET A 189 0.12 -10.65 -22.32
C MET A 189 -0.11 -9.68 -21.16
N ILE A 190 -1.35 -9.55 -20.70
CA ILE A 190 -1.75 -8.68 -19.59
C ILE A 190 -1.02 -9.10 -18.30
N ASP A 191 -1.02 -10.39 -17.99
CA ASP A 191 -0.31 -10.93 -16.82
C ASP A 191 1.17 -10.54 -16.80
N ILE A 192 1.83 -10.59 -17.97
CA ILE A 192 3.24 -10.22 -18.12
C ILE A 192 3.45 -8.71 -17.92
N VAL A 193 2.55 -7.88 -18.46
CA VAL A 193 2.61 -6.42 -18.27
C VAL A 193 2.49 -6.07 -16.80
N ILE A 194 1.48 -6.62 -16.11
CA ILE A 194 1.21 -6.35 -14.69
C ILE A 194 2.37 -6.83 -13.84
N LYS A 195 2.88 -8.04 -14.09
CA LYS A 195 4.04 -8.62 -13.39
C LYS A 195 5.27 -7.70 -13.45
N ASN A 196 5.48 -7.03 -14.58
CA ASN A 196 6.61 -6.13 -14.79
C ASN A 196 6.29 -4.65 -14.50
N ASN A 197 5.21 -4.39 -13.75
CA ASN A 197 4.76 -3.06 -13.33
C ASN A 197 4.39 -2.09 -14.48
N GLY A 198 4.09 -2.62 -15.66
CA GLY A 198 3.51 -1.83 -16.74
C GLY A 198 2.03 -1.57 -16.50
N VAL A 199 1.52 -0.45 -17.03
CA VAL A 199 0.12 -0.09 -17.01
C VAL A 199 -0.40 -0.15 -18.43
N ILE A 200 -1.42 -0.98 -18.68
CA ILE A 200 -2.07 -1.03 -19.98
C ILE A 200 -2.88 0.24 -20.14
N ASN A 201 -2.56 1.04 -21.16
CA ASN A 201 -3.32 2.25 -21.44
C ASN A 201 -4.57 1.93 -22.25
N LYS A 202 -4.40 1.23 -23.37
CA LYS A 202 -5.51 0.82 -24.23
C LYS A 202 -5.10 -0.31 -25.18
N PHE A 203 -6.12 -0.99 -25.68
CA PHE A 203 -6.04 -1.86 -26.84
C PHE A 203 -6.42 -1.08 -28.10
N ILE A 204 -5.71 -1.29 -29.21
CA ILE A 204 -5.97 -0.66 -30.50
C ILE A 204 -6.10 -1.77 -31.54
N GLY A 205 -7.29 -2.35 -31.67
CA GLY A 205 -7.46 -3.60 -32.41
C GLY A 205 -6.73 -4.74 -31.71
N ASP A 206 -5.78 -5.36 -32.40
CA ASP A 206 -4.88 -6.40 -31.88
C ASP A 206 -3.61 -5.84 -31.21
N ALA A 207 -3.40 -4.52 -31.27
CA ALA A 207 -2.26 -3.88 -30.64
C ALA A 207 -2.49 -3.58 -29.15
N ILE A 208 -1.42 -3.69 -28.35
CA ILE A 208 -1.38 -3.38 -26.93
C ILE A 208 -0.47 -2.17 -26.72
N MET A 209 -0.99 -1.12 -26.08
CA MET A 209 -0.21 0.03 -25.63
C MET A 209 0.00 -0.02 -24.12
N VAL A 210 1.27 -0.07 -23.72
CA VAL A 210 1.69 -0.18 -22.31
C VAL A 210 2.52 1.04 -21.93
N LEU A 211 2.23 1.60 -20.76
CA LEU A 211 2.95 2.71 -20.15
C LEU A 211 3.77 2.21 -18.97
N TYR A 212 5.01 2.65 -18.93
CA TYR A 212 5.86 2.57 -17.76
C TYR A 212 6.18 3.97 -17.30
N ASN A 213 6.23 4.11 -15.98
CA ASN A 213 6.40 5.38 -15.31
C ASN A 213 5.24 6.37 -15.53
N ALA A 214 4.02 5.90 -15.80
CA ALA A 214 2.78 6.69 -15.77
C ALA A 214 1.54 5.79 -15.65
N PRO A 215 0.54 6.13 -14.80
CA PRO A 215 0.64 7.04 -13.65
C PRO A 215 1.51 6.46 -12.53
N ARG A 216 1.71 5.14 -12.53
CA ARG A 216 2.54 4.41 -11.58
C ARG A 216 4.02 4.70 -11.81
N LEU A 217 4.74 5.05 -10.75
CA LEU A 217 6.19 5.21 -10.77
C LEU A 217 6.86 3.88 -11.13
N CYS A 218 7.79 3.91 -12.09
CA CYS A 218 8.55 2.74 -12.51
C CYS A 218 10.01 3.13 -12.69
N GLU A 219 10.88 2.70 -11.78
CA GLU A 219 12.32 2.85 -11.94
C GLU A 219 12.81 1.97 -13.10
N ASN A 220 13.80 2.47 -13.86
CA ASN A 220 14.35 1.78 -15.02
C ASN A 220 13.27 1.37 -16.04
N ALA A 221 12.27 2.24 -16.26
CA ALA A 221 11.12 2.00 -17.13
C ALA A 221 11.49 1.42 -18.52
N GLY A 222 12.57 1.91 -19.13
CA GLY A 222 13.12 1.37 -20.39
C GLY A 222 13.49 -0.12 -20.29
N ILE A 223 14.20 -0.50 -19.22
CA ILE A 223 14.61 -1.88 -18.95
C ILE A 223 13.40 -2.77 -18.68
N MET A 224 12.45 -2.31 -17.86
CA MET A 224 11.23 -3.06 -17.55
C MET A 224 10.37 -3.32 -18.79
N ALA A 225 10.26 -2.35 -19.70
CA ALA A 225 9.60 -2.53 -20.98
C ALA A 225 10.29 -3.60 -21.84
N ILE A 226 11.63 -3.61 -21.92
CA ILE A 226 12.37 -4.64 -22.66
C ILE A 226 12.19 -6.03 -22.03
N ILE A 227 12.25 -6.14 -20.69
CA ILE A 227 12.00 -7.40 -19.98
C ILE A 227 10.60 -7.93 -20.32
N THR A 228 9.60 -7.04 -20.29
CA THR A 228 8.22 -7.37 -20.64
C THR A 228 8.14 -7.89 -22.07
N ALA A 229 8.78 -7.21 -23.02
CA ALA A 229 8.79 -7.60 -24.43
C ALA A 229 9.44 -8.97 -24.67
N LEU A 230 10.57 -9.25 -23.99
CA LEU A 230 11.22 -10.57 -24.04
C LEU A 230 10.34 -11.67 -23.45
N GLU A 231 9.68 -11.42 -22.31
CA GLU A 231 8.74 -12.36 -21.70
C GLU A 231 7.50 -12.60 -22.57
N MET A 232 6.95 -11.54 -23.21
CA MET A 232 5.85 -11.65 -24.17
C MET A 232 6.22 -12.58 -25.32
N ASN A 233 7.40 -12.40 -25.93
CA ASN A 233 7.89 -13.28 -27.00
C ASN A 233 8.06 -14.73 -26.53
N ARG A 234 8.64 -14.95 -25.34
CA ARG A 234 8.79 -16.29 -24.75
C ARG A 234 7.43 -16.96 -24.55
N ARG A 235 6.47 -16.23 -23.98
CA ARG A 235 5.12 -16.72 -23.71
C ARG A 235 4.34 -16.99 -24.99
N LEU A 236 4.52 -16.16 -26.01
CA LEU A 236 3.90 -16.35 -27.32
C LEU A 236 4.40 -17.62 -28.01
N SER A 237 5.68 -17.96 -27.85
CA SER A 237 6.23 -19.24 -28.35
C SER A 237 5.52 -20.43 -27.71
N GLU A 238 5.34 -20.42 -26.38
CA GLU A 238 4.57 -21.45 -25.66
C GLU A 238 3.08 -21.47 -26.09
N PHE A 239 2.49 -20.29 -26.30
CA PHE A 239 1.12 -20.15 -26.78
C PHE A 239 0.95 -20.81 -28.16
N ASN A 240 1.84 -20.51 -29.10
CA ASN A 240 1.80 -21.08 -30.45
C ASN A 240 1.90 -22.62 -30.42
N GLN A 241 2.77 -23.20 -29.59
CA GLN A 241 2.86 -24.67 -29.48
C GLN A 241 1.52 -25.35 -29.16
N LYS A 242 0.66 -24.68 -28.37
CA LYS A 242 -0.67 -25.17 -28.01
C LYS A 242 -1.74 -24.82 -29.05
N TYR A 243 -1.78 -23.57 -29.51
CA TYR A 243 -2.87 -23.05 -30.34
C TYR A 243 -2.70 -23.32 -31.83
N THR A 244 -1.47 -23.51 -32.33
CA THR A 244 -1.23 -23.96 -33.71
C THR A 244 -1.84 -25.34 -33.95
N LYS A 245 -1.80 -26.25 -32.96
CA LYS A 245 -2.43 -27.57 -33.08
C LYS A 245 -3.97 -27.51 -33.09
N LYS A 246 -4.55 -26.54 -32.40
CA LYS A 246 -6.01 -26.42 -32.23
C LYS A 246 -6.68 -25.66 -33.38
N TYR A 247 -6.04 -24.58 -33.84
CA TYR A 247 -6.63 -23.63 -34.79
C TYR A 247 -5.83 -23.50 -36.09
N GLY A 248 -4.67 -24.17 -36.23
CA GLY A 248 -3.83 -24.09 -37.43
C GLY A 248 -3.07 -22.78 -37.61
N VAL A 249 -3.02 -21.92 -36.57
CA VAL A 249 -2.45 -20.57 -36.67
C VAL A 249 -1.24 -20.38 -35.76
N THR A 250 -0.29 -19.59 -36.23
CA THR A 250 0.92 -19.21 -35.49
C THR A 250 0.98 -17.69 -35.44
N LEU A 251 0.95 -17.13 -34.25
CA LEU A 251 1.02 -15.69 -34.04
C LEU A 251 2.47 -15.23 -33.96
N GLY A 252 2.78 -14.09 -34.57
CA GLY A 252 4.02 -13.36 -34.34
C GLY A 252 3.69 -11.95 -33.90
N ILE A 253 4.45 -11.38 -32.98
CA ILE A 253 4.27 -9.98 -32.54
C ILE A 253 5.50 -9.16 -32.89
N GLY A 254 5.29 -7.91 -33.31
CA GLY A 254 6.37 -6.93 -33.40
C GLY A 254 6.23 -5.92 -32.28
N ILE A 255 7.33 -5.60 -31.62
CA ILE A 255 7.32 -4.72 -30.44
C ILE A 255 8.20 -3.49 -30.66
N GLY A 256 7.67 -2.31 -30.34
CA GLY A 256 8.39 -1.03 -30.38
C GLY A 256 8.40 -0.36 -29.02
N ILE A 257 9.58 0.11 -28.60
CA ILE A 257 9.76 0.75 -27.29
C ILE A 257 10.51 2.07 -27.44
N ASN A 258 9.93 3.14 -26.91
CA ASN A 258 10.59 4.45 -26.85
C ASN A 258 10.34 5.14 -25.51
N SER A 259 11.32 5.92 -25.10
CA SER A 259 11.28 6.70 -23.87
C SER A 259 11.41 8.19 -24.20
N GLY A 260 10.65 9.00 -23.51
CA GLY A 260 10.72 10.45 -23.63
C GLY A 260 9.57 11.13 -22.88
N GLN A 261 9.59 12.46 -22.96
CA GLN A 261 8.56 13.28 -22.34
C GLN A 261 7.23 13.14 -23.10
N VAL A 262 6.14 13.09 -22.34
CA VAL A 262 4.75 13.15 -22.81
C VAL A 262 3.94 14.03 -21.88
N VAL A 263 2.74 14.42 -22.29
CA VAL A 263 1.72 14.95 -21.40
C VAL A 263 0.78 13.81 -21.01
N ALA A 264 0.71 13.47 -19.72
CA ALA A 264 -0.13 12.42 -19.16
C ALA A 264 -1.30 13.04 -18.39
N GLY A 265 -2.51 12.53 -18.59
CA GLY A 265 -3.68 13.03 -17.86
C GLY A 265 -4.99 12.51 -18.41
N ASN A 266 -6.09 12.92 -17.78
CA ASN A 266 -7.43 12.57 -18.24
C ASN A 266 -7.83 13.48 -19.40
N ILE A 267 -8.21 12.89 -20.53
CA ILE A 267 -8.71 13.59 -21.71
C ILE A 267 -10.14 13.11 -21.99
N GLY A 268 -11.03 14.04 -22.31
CA GLY A 268 -12.43 13.73 -22.58
C GLY A 268 -13.40 14.81 -22.12
N SER A 269 -14.63 14.41 -21.82
CA SER A 269 -15.70 15.26 -21.28
C SER A 269 -16.22 14.67 -19.97
N GLU A 270 -17.04 15.42 -19.22
CA GLU A 270 -17.68 14.94 -17.98
C GLU A 270 -18.39 13.57 -18.14
N LYS A 271 -18.86 13.25 -19.35
CA LYS A 271 -19.55 11.98 -19.66
C LYS A 271 -18.61 10.82 -19.99
N ARG A 272 -17.37 11.10 -20.40
CA ARG A 272 -16.38 10.10 -20.80
C ARG A 272 -14.99 10.70 -20.67
N MET A 273 -14.25 10.25 -19.66
CA MET A 273 -12.85 10.58 -19.43
C MET A 273 -11.98 9.34 -19.65
N GLU A 274 -10.81 9.52 -20.24
CA GLU A 274 -9.81 8.48 -20.41
C GLU A 274 -8.45 9.01 -19.98
N TYR A 275 -7.78 8.31 -19.06
CA TYR A 275 -6.39 8.59 -18.74
C TYR A 275 -5.53 8.15 -19.93
N THR A 276 -4.75 9.06 -20.51
CA THR A 276 -3.87 8.72 -21.62
C THR A 276 -2.66 9.65 -21.66
N VAL A 277 -1.74 9.34 -22.57
CA VAL A 277 -0.54 10.13 -22.82
C VAL A 277 -0.59 10.69 -24.23
N ILE A 278 -0.20 11.95 -24.39
CA ILE A 278 -0.06 12.61 -25.68
C ILE A 278 1.37 13.09 -25.82
N GLY A 279 1.95 12.91 -26.99
CA GLY A 279 3.26 13.44 -27.31
C GLY A 279 3.89 12.74 -28.50
N ASP A 280 4.95 13.34 -29.01
CA ASP A 280 5.74 12.75 -30.09
C ASP A 280 6.31 11.38 -29.71
N THR A 281 6.68 11.19 -28.44
CA THR A 281 7.10 9.91 -27.87
C THR A 281 6.12 8.77 -28.19
N VAL A 282 4.81 9.02 -28.08
CA VAL A 282 3.75 8.02 -28.36
C VAL A 282 3.76 7.59 -29.82
N ASN A 283 3.83 8.58 -30.72
CA ASN A 283 3.85 8.35 -32.16
C ASN A 283 5.13 7.62 -32.59
N VAL A 284 6.27 7.98 -32.02
CA VAL A 284 7.55 7.30 -32.28
C VAL A 284 7.48 5.85 -31.82
N SER A 285 6.92 5.55 -30.64
CA SER A 285 6.78 4.16 -30.17
C SER A 285 5.94 3.29 -31.11
N SER A 286 4.80 3.79 -31.57
CA SER A 286 3.96 3.07 -32.54
C SER A 286 4.70 2.84 -33.88
N ARG A 287 5.48 3.81 -34.34
CA ARG A 287 6.27 3.66 -35.57
C ARG A 287 7.43 2.69 -35.39
N LEU A 288 8.12 2.70 -34.25
CA LEU A 288 9.12 1.68 -33.92
C LEU A 288 8.52 0.28 -33.91
N GLN A 289 7.30 0.14 -33.41
CA GLN A 289 6.59 -1.12 -33.45
C GLN A 289 6.38 -1.53 -34.91
N SER A 290 5.92 -0.64 -35.79
CA SER A 290 5.68 -0.97 -37.20
C SER A 290 6.90 -1.47 -37.98
N VAL A 291 8.13 -1.07 -37.59
CA VAL A 291 9.37 -1.53 -38.24
C VAL A 291 9.87 -2.87 -37.71
N ALA A 292 9.42 -3.29 -36.52
CA ALA A 292 9.81 -4.56 -35.91
C ALA A 292 9.13 -5.74 -36.60
N LYS A 293 9.89 -6.73 -37.09
CA LYS A 293 9.32 -7.97 -37.64
C LYS A 293 8.77 -8.87 -36.53
N ALA A 294 8.13 -9.98 -36.91
CA ALA A 294 7.66 -10.97 -35.96
C ALA A 294 8.80 -11.48 -35.05
N GLY A 295 8.61 -11.35 -33.73
CA GLY A 295 9.59 -11.70 -32.70
C GLY A 295 10.66 -10.63 -32.45
N GLU A 296 10.70 -9.54 -33.23
CA GLU A 296 11.68 -8.47 -33.04
C GLU A 296 11.18 -7.41 -32.04
N ILE A 297 12.14 -6.84 -31.31
CA ILE A 297 11.92 -5.75 -30.36
C ILE A 297 12.79 -4.59 -30.82
N ALA A 298 12.18 -3.54 -31.35
CA ALA A 298 12.83 -2.33 -31.80
C ALA A 298 12.79 -1.25 -30.70
N ILE A 299 13.92 -0.66 -30.39
CA ILE A 299 14.07 0.36 -29.34
C ILE A 299 14.66 1.65 -29.92
N SER A 300 14.23 2.78 -29.37
CA SER A 300 14.84 4.09 -29.64
C SER A 300 16.24 4.22 -29.03
N GLU A 301 17.02 5.20 -29.51
CA GLU A 301 18.28 5.62 -28.88
C GLU A 301 18.14 6.03 -27.40
N ASN A 302 17.01 6.63 -27.01
CA ASN A 302 16.77 7.00 -25.60
C ASN A 302 16.72 5.79 -24.67
N VAL A 303 16.18 4.67 -25.15
CA VAL A 303 16.13 3.41 -24.40
C VAL A 303 17.49 2.71 -24.47
N PHE A 304 18.18 2.77 -25.62
CA PHE A 304 19.50 2.17 -25.83
C PHE A 304 20.52 2.60 -24.77
N LYS A 305 20.54 3.89 -24.37
CA LYS A 305 21.51 4.47 -23.43
C LYS A 305 21.66 3.66 -22.13
N SER A 306 20.56 3.22 -21.54
CA SER A 306 20.57 2.35 -20.35
C SER A 306 20.51 0.87 -20.71
N ALA A 307 19.80 0.49 -21.77
CA ALA A 307 19.62 -0.90 -22.18
C ALA A 307 20.94 -1.60 -22.56
N GLN A 308 21.93 -0.88 -23.09
CA GLN A 308 23.22 -1.45 -23.50
C GLN A 308 24.03 -2.09 -22.36
N TYR A 309 23.70 -1.77 -21.10
CA TYR A 309 24.32 -2.35 -19.91
C TYR A 309 23.56 -3.58 -19.39
N VAL A 310 22.43 -3.93 -20.00
CA VAL A 310 21.55 -5.03 -19.57
C VAL A 310 21.29 -6.06 -20.68
N PHE A 311 21.28 -5.62 -21.94
CA PHE A 311 20.92 -6.44 -23.09
C PHE A 311 21.97 -6.35 -24.20
N GLU A 312 22.06 -7.40 -25.01
CA GLU A 312 22.73 -7.33 -26.32
C GLU A 312 21.83 -6.59 -27.31
N LEU A 313 22.40 -5.62 -28.00
CA LEU A 313 21.70 -4.71 -28.91
C LEU A 313 22.41 -4.67 -30.26
N SER A 314 21.65 -4.78 -31.34
CA SER A 314 22.14 -4.63 -32.71
C SER A 314 21.64 -3.32 -33.30
N ASP A 315 22.54 -2.51 -33.85
CA ASP A 315 22.19 -1.27 -34.54
C ASP A 315 21.46 -1.59 -35.86
N MET A 316 20.26 -1.03 -36.04
CA MET A 316 19.48 -1.14 -37.27
C MET A 316 19.71 0.06 -38.20
N GLY A 317 20.54 1.03 -37.77
CA GLY A 317 20.82 2.26 -38.49
C GLY A 317 19.75 3.33 -38.31
N GLU A 318 19.85 4.35 -39.14
CA GLU A 318 18.89 5.45 -39.21
C GLU A 318 17.70 5.06 -40.09
N ILE A 319 16.50 5.05 -39.50
CA ILE A 319 15.26 4.72 -40.19
C ILE A 319 14.42 5.98 -40.33
N GLU A 320 14.01 6.27 -41.57
CA GLU A 320 13.03 7.32 -41.84
C GLU A 320 11.64 6.86 -41.40
N LEU A 321 11.14 7.49 -40.34
CA LEU A 321 9.79 7.24 -39.85
C LEU A 321 8.83 8.22 -40.53
N LYS A 322 7.79 7.71 -41.21
CA LYS A 322 6.78 8.53 -41.91
C LYS A 322 6.27 9.67 -41.03
N GLY A 323 6.48 10.92 -41.43
CA GLY A 323 6.05 12.10 -40.67
C GLY A 323 7.05 12.61 -39.62
N LYS A 324 8.32 12.16 -39.66
CA LYS A 324 9.45 12.80 -38.99
C LYS A 324 10.36 13.48 -40.02
N ARG A 325 10.93 14.63 -39.65
CA ARG A 325 11.90 15.36 -40.48
C ARG A 325 13.32 14.82 -40.37
N GLN A 326 13.66 14.20 -39.24
CA GLN A 326 14.97 13.63 -38.99
C GLN A 326 14.82 12.11 -38.86
N PRO A 327 15.71 11.32 -39.48
CA PRO A 327 15.72 9.88 -39.27
C PRO A 327 16.02 9.57 -37.81
N LEU A 328 15.45 8.48 -37.32
CA LEU A 328 15.67 8.01 -35.96
C LEU A 328 16.61 6.82 -36.00
N ARG A 329 17.66 6.82 -35.17
CA ARG A 329 18.49 5.63 -35.00
C ARG A 329 17.76 4.59 -34.17
N VAL A 330 17.65 3.38 -34.71
CA VAL A 330 16.87 2.28 -34.12
C VAL A 330 17.81 1.13 -33.78
N TYR A 331 17.54 0.47 -32.66
CA TYR A 331 18.29 -0.71 -32.23
C TYR A 331 17.33 -1.88 -32.04
N LYS A 332 17.83 -3.09 -32.28
CA LYS A 332 17.12 -4.33 -32.01
C LYS A 332 17.67 -4.98 -30.76
N VAL A 333 16.78 -5.40 -29.85
CA VAL A 333 17.16 -6.25 -28.72
C VAL A 333 17.36 -7.69 -29.21
N THR A 334 18.56 -8.25 -29.03
CA THR A 334 18.90 -9.59 -29.49
C THR A 334 18.98 -10.63 -28.38
N GLY A 335 19.07 -10.20 -27.12
CA GLY A 335 19.08 -11.09 -25.97
C GLY A 335 19.64 -10.42 -24.71
N ASP A 336 19.87 -11.22 -23.68
CA ASP A 336 20.53 -10.78 -22.45
C ASP A 336 22.02 -10.50 -22.68
N LEU A 337 22.58 -9.51 -21.97
CA LEU A 337 23.98 -9.12 -22.12
C LEU A 337 24.93 -10.28 -21.81
N ALA A 338 25.99 -10.44 -22.59
CA ALA A 338 26.99 -11.47 -22.36
C ALA A 338 27.64 -11.31 -20.97
N TYR A 339 27.77 -12.43 -20.24
CA TYR A 339 28.30 -12.46 -18.87
C TYR A 339 29.70 -11.83 -18.74
N ALA A 340 30.57 -12.00 -19.74
CA ALA A 340 31.90 -11.38 -19.74
C ALA A 340 31.82 -9.84 -19.70
N LYS A 341 30.87 -9.25 -20.44
CA LYS A 341 30.65 -7.80 -20.50
C LYS A 341 29.98 -7.28 -19.22
N ILE A 342 29.08 -8.07 -18.63
CA ILE A 342 28.54 -7.76 -17.29
C ILE A 342 29.69 -7.65 -16.27
N LYS A 343 30.63 -8.60 -16.26
CA LYS A 343 31.79 -8.55 -15.35
C LYS A 343 32.71 -7.35 -15.57
N GLU A 344 32.85 -6.91 -16.81
CA GLU A 344 33.59 -5.69 -17.13
C GLU A 344 32.88 -4.46 -16.57
N ASN A 345 31.56 -4.33 -16.83
CA ASN A 345 30.76 -3.20 -16.33
C ASN A 345 30.70 -3.13 -14.80
N LEU A 346 30.75 -4.28 -14.12
CA LEU A 346 30.80 -4.36 -12.65
C LEU A 346 32.09 -3.77 -12.04
N LYS A 347 33.11 -3.48 -12.85
CA LYS A 347 34.33 -2.77 -12.43
C LYS A 347 34.20 -1.25 -12.58
N SER A 348 33.10 -0.75 -13.15
CA SER A 348 32.85 0.68 -13.32
C SER A 348 32.73 1.38 -11.96
N GLU A 349 33.18 2.63 -11.89
CA GLU A 349 32.95 3.51 -10.74
C GLU A 349 31.58 4.22 -10.80
N ASP A 350 30.89 4.13 -11.95
CA ASP A 350 29.58 4.73 -12.15
C ASP A 350 28.48 3.89 -11.49
N ALA A 351 27.79 4.49 -10.52
CA ALA A 351 26.71 3.85 -9.76
C ALA A 351 25.51 3.44 -10.64
N GLU A 352 25.20 4.16 -11.71
CA GLU A 352 24.12 3.81 -12.63
C GLU A 352 24.49 2.57 -13.45
N VAL A 353 25.72 2.52 -13.96
CA VAL A 353 26.26 1.35 -14.68
C VAL A 353 26.28 0.13 -13.76
N LEU A 354 26.69 0.27 -12.51
CA LEU A 354 26.68 -0.80 -11.51
C LEU A 354 25.25 -1.29 -11.23
N GLN A 355 24.29 -0.37 -11.06
CA GLN A 355 22.88 -0.69 -10.86
C GLN A 355 22.31 -1.50 -12.04
N LEU A 356 22.56 -1.06 -13.27
CA LEU A 356 22.11 -1.75 -14.48
C LEU A 356 22.80 -3.11 -14.66
N SER A 357 24.09 -3.18 -14.37
CA SER A 357 24.86 -4.43 -14.46
C SER A 357 24.39 -5.47 -13.44
N LEU A 358 23.95 -5.06 -12.26
CA LEU A 358 23.32 -5.96 -11.29
C LEU A 358 21.96 -6.49 -11.78
N ILE A 359 21.16 -5.65 -12.45
CA ILE A 359 19.92 -6.10 -13.10
C ILE A 359 20.26 -7.16 -14.17
N ALA A 360 21.28 -6.91 -15.00
CA ALA A 360 21.76 -7.85 -16.00
C ALA A 360 22.24 -9.17 -15.36
N LEU A 361 23.01 -9.07 -14.28
CA LEU A 361 23.55 -10.21 -13.55
C LEU A 361 22.45 -11.12 -13.00
N GLY A 362 21.33 -10.56 -12.54
CA GLY A 362 20.18 -11.33 -12.07
C GLY A 362 19.47 -12.15 -13.15
N ARG A 363 19.78 -11.91 -14.42
CA ARG A 363 19.25 -12.64 -15.57
C ARG A 363 20.18 -13.77 -16.03
N VAL A 364 21.39 -13.86 -15.48
CA VAL A 364 22.35 -14.93 -15.80
C VAL A 364 21.88 -16.24 -15.14
N GLU A 365 21.76 -17.30 -15.94
CA GLU A 365 21.30 -18.61 -15.45
C GLU A 365 22.25 -19.23 -14.40
N LYS A 366 23.56 -19.13 -14.65
CA LYS A 366 24.61 -19.70 -13.78
C LYS A 366 25.40 -18.59 -13.10
N LEU A 367 24.87 -18.12 -11.97
CA LEU A 367 25.48 -17.08 -11.16
C LEU A 367 26.35 -17.70 -10.05
N SER A 368 27.51 -17.10 -9.75
CA SER A 368 28.36 -17.50 -8.63
C SER A 368 28.22 -16.53 -7.47
N LEU A 369 27.73 -17.01 -6.32
CA LEU A 369 27.64 -16.19 -5.11
C LEU A 369 29.02 -15.64 -4.72
N GLU A 370 30.04 -16.49 -4.66
CA GLU A 370 31.38 -16.15 -4.15
C GLU A 370 32.15 -15.20 -5.08
N ASN A 371 32.06 -15.42 -6.39
CA ASN A 371 32.85 -14.65 -7.36
C ASN A 371 32.13 -13.41 -7.89
N ASP A 372 30.79 -13.41 -7.91
CA ASP A 372 30.02 -12.34 -8.55
C ASP A 372 29.34 -11.43 -7.55
N LEU A 373 28.66 -11.98 -6.52
CA LEU A 373 27.84 -11.18 -5.62
C LEU A 373 28.55 -10.80 -4.32
N MET A 374 29.34 -11.69 -3.74
CA MET A 374 30.06 -11.41 -2.48
C MET A 374 31.04 -10.23 -2.61
N PRO A 375 31.82 -10.04 -3.69
CA PRO A 375 32.68 -8.87 -3.82
C PRO A 375 31.89 -7.55 -3.83
N ILE A 376 30.74 -7.54 -4.53
CA ILE A 376 29.84 -6.38 -4.60
C ILE A 376 29.23 -6.09 -3.23
N LEU A 377 28.79 -7.13 -2.51
CA LEU A 377 28.24 -7.00 -1.17
C LEU A 377 29.28 -6.50 -0.15
N LYS A 378 30.57 -6.85 -0.34
CA LYS A 378 31.64 -6.45 0.58
C LYS A 378 32.11 -5.02 0.38
N ASN A 379 32.19 -4.56 -0.87
CA ASN A 379 32.85 -3.30 -1.19
C ASN A 379 32.18 -2.58 -2.36
N ASN A 380 31.11 -1.83 -2.07
CA ASN A 380 30.44 -0.98 -3.05
C ASN A 380 29.60 0.11 -2.35
N PHE A 381 28.88 0.94 -3.10
CA PHE A 381 27.92 1.92 -2.56
C PHE A 381 26.74 1.25 -1.87
N GLU A 382 26.14 1.94 -0.91
CA GLU A 382 25.01 1.44 -0.10
C GLU A 382 23.87 0.86 -0.95
N LYS A 383 23.41 1.60 -1.97
CA LYS A 383 22.33 1.16 -2.88
C LYS A 383 22.71 -0.09 -3.70
N ILE A 384 23.97 -0.21 -4.08
CA ILE A 384 24.47 -1.35 -4.86
C ILE A 384 24.58 -2.59 -3.97
N ARG A 385 25.05 -2.45 -2.73
CA ARG A 385 25.05 -3.54 -1.74
C ARG A 385 23.64 -4.03 -1.42
N PHE A 386 22.69 -3.10 -1.31
CA PHE A 386 21.26 -3.41 -1.15
C PHE A 386 20.75 -4.30 -2.30
N MET A 387 20.98 -3.89 -3.54
CA MET A 387 20.55 -4.64 -4.73
C MET A 387 21.22 -6.01 -4.83
N ALA A 388 22.52 -6.08 -4.51
CA ALA A 388 23.24 -7.34 -4.46
C ALA A 388 22.64 -8.28 -3.41
N LEU A 389 22.30 -7.79 -2.21
CA LEU A 389 21.67 -8.60 -1.18
C LEU A 389 20.29 -9.12 -1.61
N GLU A 390 19.48 -8.28 -2.25
CA GLU A 390 18.18 -8.70 -2.78
C GLU A 390 18.33 -9.83 -3.81
N LEU A 391 19.31 -9.71 -4.71
CA LEU A 391 19.58 -10.74 -5.70
C LEU A 391 20.11 -12.03 -5.07
N ILE A 392 20.95 -11.94 -4.04
CA ILE A 392 21.40 -13.11 -3.26
C ILE A 392 20.20 -13.84 -2.65
N ILE A 393 19.26 -13.09 -2.06
CA ILE A 393 18.07 -13.66 -1.43
C ILE A 393 17.18 -14.37 -2.46
N GLU A 394 17.00 -13.77 -3.64
CA GLU A 394 16.18 -14.35 -4.71
C GLU A 394 16.80 -15.64 -5.26
N LYS A 395 18.11 -15.62 -5.59
CA LYS A 395 18.78 -16.70 -6.33
C LYS A 395 19.42 -17.77 -5.45
N PHE A 396 19.85 -17.43 -4.23
CA PHE A 396 20.63 -18.31 -3.34
C PHE A 396 19.95 -18.51 -1.99
N LYS A 397 18.66 -18.88 -1.99
CA LYS A 397 17.85 -19.05 -0.76
C LYS A 397 18.55 -19.81 0.38
N GLN A 398 19.30 -20.87 0.06
CA GLN A 398 20.01 -21.69 1.07
C GLN A 398 21.20 -20.97 1.73
N LYS A 399 21.88 -20.06 1.00
CA LYS A 399 23.05 -19.31 1.49
C LYS A 399 22.73 -17.86 1.84
N ALA A 400 21.53 -17.38 1.51
CA ALA A 400 21.08 -16.02 1.79
C ALA A 400 21.23 -15.66 3.27
N GLU A 401 21.05 -16.65 4.14
CA GLU A 401 21.16 -16.54 5.58
C GLU A 401 22.56 -16.15 6.05
N GLU A 402 23.60 -16.80 5.50
CA GLU A 402 25.00 -16.48 5.81
C GLU A 402 25.37 -15.07 5.31
N CYS A 403 24.87 -14.67 4.13
CA CYS A 403 25.11 -13.35 3.56
C CYS A 403 24.41 -12.24 4.37
N VAL A 404 23.17 -12.48 4.81
CA VAL A 404 22.45 -11.57 5.70
C VAL A 404 23.22 -11.40 7.01
N MET A 405 23.70 -12.49 7.61
CA MET A 405 24.52 -12.43 8.82
C MET A 405 25.83 -11.68 8.62
N TYR A 406 26.49 -11.91 7.47
CA TYR A 406 27.67 -11.17 7.09
C TYR A 406 27.41 -9.65 7.07
N VAL A 407 26.32 -9.21 6.44
CA VAL A 407 25.93 -7.78 6.39
C VAL A 407 25.68 -7.24 7.80
N LEU A 408 24.96 -7.97 8.64
CA LEU A 408 24.64 -7.51 9.99
C LEU A 408 25.89 -7.33 10.86
N GLN A 409 26.86 -8.23 10.73
CA GLN A 409 28.11 -8.20 11.49
C GLN A 409 29.12 -7.19 10.93
N ASN A 410 29.23 -7.05 9.61
CA ASN A 410 30.37 -6.38 8.97
C ASN A 410 30.03 -5.07 8.26
N ASP A 411 28.78 -4.87 7.81
CA ASP A 411 28.41 -3.63 7.14
C ASP A 411 28.43 -2.47 8.16
N LYS A 412 28.76 -1.27 7.71
CA LYS A 412 28.75 -0.06 8.57
C LYS A 412 27.48 0.75 8.39
N SER A 413 26.76 0.57 7.28
CA SER A 413 25.53 1.28 7.00
C SER A 413 24.36 0.68 7.79
N GLU A 414 23.71 1.53 8.59
CA GLU A 414 22.45 1.17 9.24
C GLU A 414 21.32 0.88 8.24
N PHE A 415 21.35 1.49 7.04
CA PHE A 415 20.34 1.27 6.00
C PHE A 415 20.43 -0.15 5.42
N VAL A 416 21.65 -0.62 5.07
CA VAL A 416 21.84 -1.99 4.55
C VAL A 416 21.49 -3.02 5.62
N LYS A 417 21.87 -2.77 6.88
CA LYS A 417 21.49 -3.63 8.02
C LYS A 417 19.99 -3.68 8.26
N THR A 418 19.31 -2.52 8.22
CA THR A 418 17.84 -2.43 8.36
C THR A 418 17.16 -3.30 7.29
N PHE A 419 17.58 -3.16 6.04
CA PHE A 419 17.03 -3.95 4.94
C PHE A 419 17.30 -5.46 5.11
N ALA A 420 18.52 -5.83 5.52
CA ALA A 420 18.86 -7.22 5.79
C ALA A 420 17.94 -7.82 6.88
N ILE A 421 17.62 -7.05 7.94
CA ILE A 421 16.69 -7.45 9.00
C ILE A 421 15.26 -7.63 8.44
N ASP A 422 14.74 -6.68 7.67
CA ASP A 422 13.40 -6.79 7.08
C ASP A 422 13.24 -8.06 6.23
N LYS A 423 14.30 -8.43 5.49
CA LYS A 423 14.30 -9.64 4.66
C LYS A 423 14.37 -10.94 5.45
N ILE A 424 14.95 -10.96 6.67
CA ILE A 424 14.89 -12.14 7.56
C ILE A 424 13.42 -12.49 7.87
N GLY A 425 12.61 -11.47 8.16
CA GLY A 425 11.19 -11.63 8.45
C GLY A 425 10.43 -12.20 7.25
N ALA A 426 10.67 -11.64 6.06
CA ALA A 426 10.08 -12.14 4.80
C ALA A 426 10.48 -13.59 4.47
N LEU A 427 11.70 -14.00 4.83
CA LEU A 427 12.20 -15.36 4.64
C LEU A 427 11.71 -16.34 5.72
N GLY A 428 11.06 -15.86 6.78
CA GLY A 428 10.50 -16.69 7.84
C GLY A 428 11.55 -17.45 8.66
N LEU A 429 12.77 -16.91 8.77
CA LEU A 429 13.92 -17.61 9.33
C LEU A 429 13.94 -17.52 10.87
N SER A 430 13.17 -18.38 11.51
CA SER A 430 13.01 -18.43 12.97
C SER A 430 14.33 -18.59 13.74
N ARG A 431 15.32 -19.29 13.18
CA ARG A 431 16.63 -19.50 13.82
C ARG A 431 17.43 -18.23 14.14
N PHE A 432 17.13 -17.10 13.48
CA PHE A 432 17.81 -15.81 13.74
C PHE A 432 17.20 -14.98 14.86
N ALA A 433 16.11 -15.46 15.45
CA ALA A 433 15.44 -14.84 16.59
C ALA A 433 16.38 -14.37 17.71
N ASN A 434 17.25 -15.26 18.20
CA ASN A 434 18.15 -14.94 19.30
C ASN A 434 19.20 -13.91 18.88
N PHE A 435 19.66 -13.95 17.62
CA PHE A 435 20.57 -12.95 17.10
C PHE A 435 19.89 -11.59 16.97
N LEU A 436 18.66 -11.54 16.45
CA LEU A 436 17.85 -10.33 16.39
C LEU A 436 17.60 -9.76 17.78
N ALA A 437 17.32 -10.60 18.78
CA ALA A 437 17.17 -10.21 20.19
C ALA A 437 18.45 -9.59 20.76
N GLN A 438 19.60 -10.22 20.49
CA GLN A 438 20.91 -9.72 20.93
C GLN A 438 21.28 -8.40 20.24
N GLN A 439 21.03 -8.28 18.93
CA GLN A 439 21.22 -7.03 18.19
C GLN A 439 20.30 -5.93 18.71
N TYR A 440 19.05 -6.27 19.05
CA TYR A 440 18.10 -5.35 19.67
C TYR A 440 18.62 -4.76 20.99
N LEU A 441 19.10 -5.64 21.86
CA LEU A 441 19.65 -5.30 23.18
C LEU A 441 20.94 -4.48 23.08
N ALA A 442 21.84 -4.88 22.18
CA ALA A 442 23.17 -4.29 22.09
C ALA A 442 23.20 -2.98 21.28
N CYS A 443 22.23 -2.76 20.39
CA CYS A 443 22.23 -1.60 19.51
C CYS A 443 21.61 -0.36 20.19
N GLN A 444 22.22 0.81 19.99
CA GLN A 444 21.62 2.09 20.41
C GLN A 444 20.78 2.76 19.32
N SER A 445 20.88 2.32 18.05
CA SER A 445 20.12 2.90 16.94
C SER A 445 18.64 2.51 17.00
N LEU A 446 17.78 3.53 17.15
CA LEU A 446 16.33 3.39 17.13
C LEU A 446 15.82 2.83 15.79
N ARG A 447 16.55 3.10 14.68
CA ARG A 447 16.22 2.59 13.36
C ARG A 447 16.34 1.08 13.29
N LEU A 448 17.47 0.54 13.75
CA LEU A 448 17.72 -0.90 13.79
C LEU A 448 16.76 -1.59 14.76
N LYS A 449 16.47 -0.97 15.90
CA LYS A 449 15.43 -1.44 16.84
C LYS A 449 14.06 -1.55 16.16
N GLY A 450 13.62 -0.51 15.45
CA GLY A 450 12.36 -0.54 14.70
C GLY A 450 12.31 -1.63 13.63
N ALA A 451 13.41 -1.85 12.91
CA ALA A 451 13.53 -2.91 11.91
C ALA A 451 13.42 -4.32 12.54
N VAL A 452 14.08 -4.54 13.68
CA VAL A 452 13.98 -5.81 14.41
C VAL A 452 12.55 -6.05 14.86
N ILE A 453 11.88 -5.07 15.47
CA ILE A 453 10.48 -5.20 15.90
C ILE A 453 9.56 -5.54 14.73
N HIS A 454 9.73 -4.85 13.60
CA HIS A 454 8.98 -5.14 12.37
C HIS A 454 9.23 -6.57 11.84
N CYS A 455 10.49 -7.00 11.82
CA CYS A 455 10.84 -8.37 11.44
C CYS A 455 10.21 -9.41 12.39
N LEU A 456 10.26 -9.17 13.71
CA LEU A 456 9.68 -10.04 14.73
C LEU A 456 8.15 -10.13 14.62
N TYR A 457 7.48 -9.03 14.25
CA TYR A 457 6.05 -9.01 13.93
C TYR A 457 5.71 -10.01 12.82
N ASN A 458 6.49 -10.00 11.74
CA ASN A 458 6.26 -10.84 10.56
C ASN A 458 6.67 -12.32 10.73
N LEU A 459 7.35 -12.70 11.81
CA LEU A 459 7.67 -14.11 12.07
C LEU A 459 6.39 -14.92 12.35
N LYS A 460 6.33 -16.17 11.88
CA LYS A 460 5.15 -17.05 12.04
C LYS A 460 5.18 -17.93 13.30
N GLU A 461 6.25 -17.90 14.11
CA GLU A 461 6.44 -18.80 15.26
C GLU A 461 6.15 -18.13 16.63
N PRO A 462 5.07 -18.49 17.35
CA PRO A 462 4.63 -17.78 18.58
C PRO A 462 5.58 -17.93 19.77
N LYS A 463 6.05 -19.16 20.05
CA LYS A 463 6.93 -19.46 21.20
C LYS A 463 8.28 -18.74 21.12
N LEU A 464 8.71 -18.46 19.89
CA LEU A 464 9.95 -17.78 19.61
C LEU A 464 9.83 -16.27 19.82
N LYS A 465 8.68 -15.68 19.48
CA LYS A 465 8.34 -14.28 19.79
C LYS A 465 8.39 -14.04 21.30
N GLU A 466 7.74 -14.89 22.09
CA GLU A 466 7.73 -14.79 23.57
C GLU A 466 9.14 -14.85 24.18
N ARG A 467 9.99 -15.73 23.65
CA ARG A 467 11.36 -15.92 24.15
C ARG A 467 12.29 -14.74 23.84
N ILE A 468 12.13 -14.09 22.69
CA ILE A 468 12.90 -12.89 22.32
C ILE A 468 12.44 -11.67 23.11
N LEU A 469 11.12 -11.50 23.24
CA LEU A 469 10.52 -10.41 24.01
C LEU A 469 10.98 -10.46 25.47
N SER A 470 11.06 -11.65 26.07
CA SER A 470 11.54 -11.78 27.46
C SER A 470 13.03 -11.47 27.66
N GLN A 471 13.84 -11.48 26.59
CA GLN A 471 15.29 -11.18 26.67
C GLN A 471 15.61 -9.71 26.40
N CYS A 472 14.74 -8.97 25.71
CA CYS A 472 14.93 -7.56 25.40
C CYS A 472 14.61 -6.68 26.63
N ALA A 473 15.58 -6.46 27.52
CA ALA A 473 15.48 -5.49 28.61
C ALA A 473 15.49 -4.06 28.04
N PHE A 474 14.31 -3.48 27.86
CA PHE A 474 14.15 -2.05 27.68
C PHE A 474 14.12 -1.37 29.05
N GLU A 475 14.68 -0.17 29.16
CA GLU A 475 14.66 0.62 30.39
C GLU A 475 13.23 1.08 30.81
N ASN A 476 12.17 0.71 30.08
CA ASN A 476 10.78 0.99 30.40
C ASN A 476 9.92 -0.27 30.38
N GLN A 477 9.64 -0.82 31.57
CA GLN A 477 8.72 -1.94 31.82
C GLN A 477 7.30 -1.77 31.19
N PRO A 478 6.69 -0.56 31.12
CA PRO A 478 5.36 -0.37 30.55
C PRO A 478 5.26 -0.69 29.05
N ILE A 479 6.31 -0.40 28.28
CA ILE A 479 6.36 -0.70 26.83
C ILE A 479 6.35 -2.21 26.60
N MET A 480 7.00 -2.97 27.48
CA MET A 480 7.04 -4.43 27.40
C MET A 480 5.68 -5.06 27.66
N ASP A 481 4.89 -4.49 28.57
CA ASP A 481 3.53 -4.95 28.84
C ASP A 481 2.58 -4.60 27.68
N GLU A 482 2.80 -3.46 27.03
CA GLU A 482 2.01 -3.04 25.86
C GLU A 482 2.39 -3.80 24.58
N ILE A 483 3.68 -4.03 24.32
CA ILE A 483 4.18 -4.87 23.22
C ILE A 483 3.81 -6.35 23.42
N LYS A 484 3.83 -6.87 24.66
CA LYS A 484 3.29 -8.21 24.95
C LYS A 484 1.79 -8.28 24.73
N ALA A 485 1.03 -7.28 25.19
CA ALA A 485 -0.40 -7.18 24.94
C ALA A 485 -0.72 -7.08 23.44
N ILE A 486 0.09 -6.35 22.67
CA ILE A 486 0.13 -6.36 21.19
C ILE A 486 0.27 -7.81 20.71
N PHE A 487 1.40 -8.48 20.99
CA PHE A 487 1.71 -9.79 20.42
C PHE A 487 0.73 -10.91 20.81
N GLU A 488 0.17 -10.87 22.02
CA GLU A 488 -0.85 -11.82 22.49
C GLU A 488 -2.25 -11.54 21.89
N LYS A 489 -2.58 -10.27 21.63
CA LYS A 489 -3.89 -9.83 21.11
C LYS A 489 -4.00 -9.91 19.58
N TYR A 490 -2.89 -9.84 18.82
CA TYR A 490 -2.91 -9.86 17.33
C TYR A 490 -3.22 -11.20 16.65
N SER A 491 -3.79 -12.17 17.37
CA SER A 491 -4.69 -13.11 16.67
C SER A 491 -6.01 -12.43 16.25
N LYS A 492 -6.41 -11.29 16.87
CA LYS A 492 -7.68 -10.54 16.66
C LYS A 492 -7.63 -9.04 17.13
N LEU A 493 -7.24 -8.06 16.26
CA LEU A 493 -7.38 -6.56 16.34
C LEU A 493 -6.57 -5.75 17.43
N ASP A 494 -6.07 -4.50 17.30
CA ASP A 494 -6.02 -3.43 16.25
C ASP A 494 -4.69 -2.59 16.40
N LEU A 495 -3.75 -2.67 15.44
CA LEU A 495 -2.33 -2.18 15.50
C LEU A 495 -2.19 -0.67 15.67
N TYR A 496 -3.28 0.02 15.40
CA TYR A 496 -3.39 1.46 15.34
C TYR A 496 -3.36 2.11 16.73
N GLU A 497 -4.08 1.55 17.71
CA GLU A 497 -4.21 2.14 19.06
C GLU A 497 -2.85 2.28 19.74
N THR A 498 -1.96 1.30 19.59
CA THR A 498 -0.64 1.36 20.23
C THR A 498 0.31 2.34 19.57
N LEU A 499 0.28 2.46 18.24
CA LEU A 499 1.06 3.49 17.55
C LEU A 499 0.58 4.88 17.93
N GLU A 500 -0.73 5.05 18.14
CA GLU A 500 -1.31 6.29 18.64
C GLU A 500 -0.81 6.63 20.05
N THR A 501 -0.74 5.66 20.97
CA THR A 501 -0.13 5.83 22.29
C THR A 501 1.34 6.22 22.19
N MET A 502 2.14 5.49 21.40
CA MET A 502 3.58 5.75 21.24
C MET A 502 3.90 7.13 20.65
N LEU A 503 2.98 7.68 19.86
CA LEU A 503 3.11 8.98 19.21
C LEU A 503 2.46 10.12 20.01
N SER A 504 1.83 9.80 21.14
CA SER A 504 1.19 10.77 22.02
C SER A 504 2.20 11.65 22.76
N GLU A 505 1.77 12.85 23.18
CA GLU A 505 2.63 13.84 23.84
C GLU A 505 3.16 13.39 25.20
N ASN A 506 2.46 12.48 25.88
CA ASN A 506 2.77 12.01 27.23
C ASN A 506 3.88 10.95 27.27
N VAL A 507 4.49 10.65 26.13
CA VAL A 507 5.46 9.57 25.93
C VAL A 507 6.84 10.15 25.59
N SER A 508 7.92 9.46 25.99
CA SER A 508 9.28 9.96 25.84
C SER A 508 9.64 10.22 24.37
N ILE A 509 10.61 11.11 24.13
CA ILE A 509 11.06 11.44 22.77
C ILE A 509 11.61 10.19 22.06
N SER A 510 12.33 9.33 22.77
CA SER A 510 12.89 8.09 22.23
C SER A 510 11.80 7.10 21.80
N GLU A 511 10.73 6.98 22.57
CA GLU A 511 9.57 6.16 22.25
C GLU A 511 8.79 6.72 21.05
N ARG A 512 8.61 8.04 20.97
CA ARG A 512 8.01 8.70 19.81
C ARG A 512 8.82 8.50 18.54
N LYS A 513 10.16 8.60 18.61
CA LYS A 513 11.06 8.28 17.48
C LYS A 513 10.88 6.83 17.02
N LEU A 514 10.78 5.88 17.95
CA LEU A 514 10.54 4.47 17.63
C LEU A 514 9.17 4.25 16.98
N GLY A 515 8.12 4.91 17.47
CA GLY A 515 6.78 4.87 16.87
C GLY A 515 6.76 5.37 15.41
N VAL A 516 7.47 6.46 15.11
CA VAL A 516 7.59 6.99 13.73
C VAL A 516 8.31 6.00 12.83
N TYR A 517 9.37 5.34 13.31
CA TYR A 517 10.06 4.30 12.56
C TYR A 517 9.17 3.08 12.29
N LEU A 518 8.40 2.62 13.27
CA LEU A 518 7.46 1.51 13.12
C LEU A 518 6.37 1.85 12.10
N MET A 519 5.78 3.04 12.15
CA MET A 519 4.84 3.51 11.13
C MET A 519 5.43 3.46 9.71
N CYS A 520 6.68 3.95 9.55
CA CYS A 520 7.36 3.95 8.25
C CYS A 520 7.57 2.55 7.67
N ASN A 521 7.80 1.55 8.52
CA ASN A 521 8.12 0.19 8.09
C ASN A 521 6.88 -0.70 7.94
N LEU A 522 5.84 -0.46 8.74
CA LEU A 522 4.56 -1.17 8.68
C LEU A 522 3.65 -0.71 7.53
N GLY A 523 4.01 0.36 6.81
CA GLY A 523 3.25 0.84 5.64
C GLY A 523 1.85 1.34 5.97
N LEU A 524 1.60 1.69 7.24
CA LEU A 524 0.30 2.14 7.72
C LEU A 524 0.06 3.57 7.21
N SER A 525 -0.67 3.67 6.09
CA SER A 525 -1.02 4.91 5.40
C SER A 525 -2.13 5.71 6.11
N THR A 526 -2.62 5.23 7.25
CA THR A 526 -3.77 5.81 7.94
C THR A 526 -3.35 6.89 8.93
N LYS A 527 -3.49 8.13 8.42
CA LYS A 527 -3.56 9.45 9.09
C LYS A 527 -2.27 10.27 9.15
N ALA A 528 -2.15 11.12 8.13
CA ALA A 528 -1.31 12.32 8.14
C ALA A 528 -1.58 13.22 9.37
N GLU A 529 -2.79 13.19 9.96
CA GLU A 529 -3.16 14.03 11.11
C GLU A 529 -2.32 13.78 12.38
N LEU A 530 -1.96 12.52 12.66
CA LEU A 530 -1.18 12.20 13.87
C LEU A 530 0.26 12.67 13.72
N LEU A 531 0.86 12.45 12.54
CA LEU A 531 2.16 12.98 12.19
C LEU A 531 2.13 14.52 12.11
N ASN A 532 1.02 15.12 11.66
CA ASN A 532 0.83 16.57 11.59
C ASN A 532 0.82 17.19 13.00
N LYS A 533 0.16 16.51 13.94
CA LYS A 533 0.12 16.90 15.35
C LYS A 533 1.51 16.75 15.98
N LEU A 534 2.13 15.58 15.81
CA LEU A 534 3.46 15.31 16.34
C LEU A 534 4.52 16.28 15.79
N PHE A 535 4.45 16.64 14.50
CA PHE A 535 5.33 17.63 13.90
C PHE A 535 5.16 19.03 14.52
N ARG A 536 3.90 19.46 14.74
CA ARG A 536 3.58 20.75 15.37
C ARG A 536 4.08 20.83 16.82
N ASP A 537 3.79 19.81 17.61
CA ASP A 537 3.92 19.88 19.06
C ASP A 537 5.31 19.43 19.55
N CYS A 538 6.06 18.68 18.74
CA CYS A 538 7.39 18.22 19.10
C CYS A 538 8.44 19.33 18.99
N ARG A 539 9.27 19.52 20.02
CA ARG A 539 10.41 20.46 20.02
C ARG A 539 11.77 19.79 19.78
N ASP A 540 11.79 18.48 19.51
CA ASP A 540 13.02 17.71 19.25
C ASP A 540 13.31 17.66 17.74
N ASP A 541 14.43 18.24 17.33
CA ASP A 541 14.81 18.39 15.91
C ASP A 541 14.97 17.04 15.19
N GLU A 542 15.51 16.03 15.87
CA GLU A 542 15.71 14.69 15.32
C GLU A 542 14.39 13.96 15.09
N LEU A 543 13.45 14.06 16.03
CA LEU A 543 12.11 13.50 15.88
C LEU A 543 11.33 14.22 14.77
N ARG A 544 11.47 15.54 14.65
CA ARG A 544 10.92 16.29 13.52
C ARG A 544 11.49 15.81 12.18
N LYS A 545 12.81 15.62 12.06
CA LYS A 545 13.45 15.05 10.85
C LYS A 545 12.87 13.68 10.49
N LEU A 546 12.59 12.85 11.49
CA LEU A 546 12.00 11.52 11.31
C LEU A 546 10.56 11.57 10.83
N VAL A 547 9.75 12.44 11.42
CA VAL A 547 8.36 12.67 11.00
C VAL A 547 8.31 13.20 9.57
N VAL A 548 9.24 14.09 9.20
CA VAL A 548 9.40 14.56 7.81
C VAL A 548 9.70 13.40 6.85
N ALA A 549 10.65 12.52 7.21
CA ALA A 549 10.96 11.33 6.41
C ALA A 549 9.75 10.38 6.28
N ALA A 550 8.94 10.25 7.34
CA ALA A 550 7.70 9.47 7.32
C ALA A 550 6.68 10.05 6.33
N PHE A 551 6.47 11.38 6.36
CA PHE A 551 5.59 12.06 5.41
C PHE A 551 6.01 11.86 3.95
N LEU A 552 7.32 11.91 3.68
CA LEU A 552 7.87 11.71 2.34
C LEU A 552 7.70 10.28 1.84
N LYS A 553 7.73 9.29 2.74
CA LYS A 553 7.50 7.88 2.41
C LYS A 553 6.01 7.58 2.17
N ILE A 554 5.11 8.32 2.80
CA ILE A 554 3.65 8.22 2.63
C ILE A 554 3.18 8.84 1.30
N GLY A 555 3.91 9.80 0.73
CA GLY A 555 3.77 10.23 -0.67
C GLY A 555 2.57 11.11 -1.02
N SER A 556 1.90 11.76 -0.05
CA SER A 556 0.74 12.64 -0.33
C SER A 556 1.13 14.12 -0.43
N CYS A 557 0.66 14.82 -1.48
CA CYS A 557 0.88 16.26 -1.68
C CYS A 557 0.35 17.13 -0.52
N LYS A 558 -0.77 16.74 0.12
CA LYS A 558 -1.35 17.45 1.28
C LYS A 558 -0.39 17.44 2.49
N SER A 559 0.28 16.34 2.72
CA SER A 559 1.26 16.18 3.80
C SER A 559 2.49 17.05 3.60
N VAL A 560 2.98 17.19 2.36
CA VAL A 560 4.13 18.03 2.02
C VAL A 560 3.79 19.52 2.16
N ILE A 561 2.61 19.95 1.69
CA ILE A 561 2.13 21.33 1.83
C ILE A 561 1.93 21.70 3.31
N PHE A 562 1.35 20.79 4.11
CA PHE A 562 1.21 20.97 5.55
C PHE A 562 2.56 21.16 6.23
N LEU A 563 3.55 20.33 5.88
CA LEU A 563 4.89 20.38 6.43
C LEU A 563 5.57 21.73 6.13
N LEU A 564 5.43 22.23 4.89
CA LEU A 564 5.98 23.52 4.46
C LEU A 564 5.34 24.73 5.15
N LYS A 565 4.04 24.69 5.42
CA LYS A 565 3.33 25.78 6.11
C LYS A 565 3.65 25.89 7.61
N ASN A 566 4.15 24.82 8.22
CA ASN A 566 4.39 24.74 9.67
C ASN A 566 5.87 24.69 10.06
N LEU A 567 6.79 24.70 9.10
CA LEU A 567 8.23 24.86 9.34
C LEU A 567 8.53 26.32 9.75
N ASN A 568 9.02 26.53 10.96
CA ASN A 568 9.45 27.86 11.42
C ASN A 568 10.86 28.22 10.90
N LYS A 569 11.15 29.53 10.86
CA LYS A 569 12.38 30.19 10.33
C LYS A 569 13.72 29.66 10.89
N PHE A 570 13.73 28.86 11.96
CA PHE A 570 14.93 28.47 12.72
C PHE A 570 15.45 27.05 12.50
N GLU A 571 14.79 26.20 11.70
CA GLU A 571 15.24 24.81 11.52
C GLU A 571 16.10 24.63 10.26
N LYS A 572 17.29 25.27 10.24
CA LYS A 572 18.23 25.28 9.10
C LYS A 572 18.68 23.90 8.60
N GLU A 573 18.65 22.87 9.44
CA GLU A 573 19.04 21.50 9.05
C GLU A 573 17.87 20.65 8.53
N ILE A 574 16.68 20.79 9.11
CA ILE A 574 15.45 20.15 8.59
C ILE A 574 15.12 20.74 7.22
N LEU A 575 15.33 22.06 7.06
CA LEU A 575 15.26 22.73 5.77
C LEU A 575 16.20 22.05 4.77
N ASN A 576 17.47 21.74 5.07
CA ASN A 576 18.39 21.12 4.09
C ASN A 576 17.99 19.70 3.65
N SER A 577 17.46 18.87 4.55
CA SER A 577 16.97 17.53 4.19
C SER A 577 15.62 17.59 3.48
N ALA A 578 14.72 18.46 3.93
CA ALA A 578 13.49 18.79 3.22
C ALA A 578 13.82 19.41 1.85
N TYR A 579 14.83 20.27 1.73
CA TYR A 579 15.31 20.88 0.48
C TYR A 579 15.87 19.86 -0.48
N LYS A 580 16.56 18.80 -0.03
CA LYS A 580 17.03 17.74 -0.96
C LYS A 580 15.87 16.95 -1.53
N VAL A 581 14.84 16.67 -0.73
CA VAL A 581 13.68 15.90 -1.16
C VAL A 581 12.68 16.79 -1.92
N ILE A 582 12.52 18.04 -1.51
CA ILE A 582 11.78 19.09 -2.21
C ILE A 582 12.51 19.49 -3.49
N ALA A 583 13.85 19.54 -3.56
CA ALA A 583 14.58 19.74 -4.82
C ALA A 583 14.58 18.50 -5.70
N HIS A 584 14.41 17.30 -5.13
CA HIS A 584 14.14 16.09 -5.88
C HIS A 584 12.71 16.08 -6.43
N LEU A 585 11.72 16.57 -5.68
CA LEU A 585 10.32 16.75 -6.10
C LEU A 585 10.17 17.96 -7.06
N ILE A 586 10.82 19.09 -6.81
CA ILE A 586 10.88 20.27 -7.69
C ILE A 586 11.72 19.94 -8.92
N GLY A 587 12.81 19.17 -8.81
CA GLY A 587 13.52 18.64 -9.98
C GLY A 587 12.68 17.65 -10.79
N LYS A 588 11.71 16.98 -10.14
CA LYS A 588 10.65 16.18 -10.78
C LYS A 588 9.60 17.07 -11.48
N TYR A 589 9.32 18.28 -10.96
CA TYR A 589 8.40 19.28 -11.54
C TYR A 589 9.07 20.24 -12.56
N HIS A 590 10.38 20.49 -12.51
CA HIS A 590 11.14 21.31 -13.48
C HIS A 590 11.60 20.51 -14.70
N ALA A 591 11.58 19.17 -14.61
CA ALA A 591 11.67 18.31 -15.78
C ALA A 591 10.43 18.42 -16.69
N ASP A 592 9.40 19.14 -16.23
CA ASP A 592 8.12 19.37 -16.88
C ASP A 592 8.01 20.85 -17.27
N GLU A 593 8.35 21.15 -18.51
CA GLU A 593 8.17 22.49 -19.10
C GLU A 593 6.66 22.78 -19.26
N TYR A 594 6.10 23.65 -18.39
CA TYR A 594 5.00 24.64 -18.61
C TYR A 594 3.71 24.59 -17.73
N LYS A 595 3.49 25.74 -17.07
CA LYS A 595 2.26 26.56 -16.91
C LYS A 595 0.93 25.85 -16.51
N HIS A 596 0.69 25.76 -15.21
CA HIS A 596 -0.66 25.88 -14.65
C HIS A 596 -0.66 26.88 -13.49
N ASP A 597 -1.63 27.80 -13.48
CA ASP A 597 -1.74 28.88 -12.47
C ASP A 597 -1.74 28.36 -11.03
N LEU A 598 -2.27 27.15 -10.77
CA LEU A 598 -2.28 26.56 -9.43
C LEU A 598 -0.92 25.95 -9.02
N SER A 599 -0.15 25.37 -9.95
CA SER A 599 1.21 24.88 -9.67
C SER A 599 2.15 26.06 -9.48
N VAL A 600 1.97 27.13 -10.26
CA VAL A 600 2.70 28.39 -10.12
C VAL A 600 2.30 29.10 -8.83
N GLN A 601 1.04 29.07 -8.39
CA GLN A 601 0.64 29.61 -7.08
C GLN A 601 1.25 28.81 -5.93
N ILE A 602 1.24 27.48 -6.03
CA ILE A 602 1.84 26.57 -5.04
C ILE A 602 3.36 26.74 -5.03
N GLU A 603 4.03 26.79 -6.18
CA GLU A 603 5.45 27.10 -6.30
C GLU A 603 5.78 28.50 -5.81
N LEU A 604 4.97 29.52 -6.10
CA LEU A 604 5.17 30.89 -5.63
C LEU A 604 4.92 31.01 -4.13
N ASP A 605 3.98 30.26 -3.55
CA ASP A 605 3.73 30.23 -2.11
C ASP A 605 4.86 29.46 -1.39
N ILE A 606 5.36 28.39 -2.00
CA ILE A 606 6.55 27.66 -1.54
C ILE A 606 7.78 28.58 -1.62
N ILE A 607 8.04 29.20 -2.77
CA ILE A 607 9.18 30.11 -3.01
C ILE A 607 9.07 31.37 -2.13
N LYS A 608 7.90 31.99 -1.99
CA LYS A 608 7.69 33.12 -1.07
C LYS A 608 7.94 32.71 0.37
N SER A 609 7.44 31.55 0.81
CA SER A 609 7.69 31.05 2.17
C SER A 609 9.18 30.74 2.39
N LEU A 610 9.88 30.24 1.37
CA LEU A 610 11.32 29.96 1.40
C LEU A 610 12.17 31.24 1.37
N ILE A 611 11.76 32.28 0.62
CA ILE A 611 12.42 33.59 0.57
C ILE A 611 12.22 34.34 1.89
N LEU A 612 10.99 34.37 2.41
CA LEU A 612 10.67 35.02 3.69
C LEU A 612 11.37 34.33 4.87
N SER A 613 11.78 33.06 4.73
CA SER A 613 12.47 32.29 5.77
C SER A 613 13.99 32.22 5.66
N SER A 614 14.61 32.74 4.58
CA SER A 614 16.06 32.63 4.33
C SER A 614 16.82 33.97 4.48
N GLU A 615 17.97 33.96 5.17
CA GLU A 615 18.88 35.11 5.31
C GLU A 615 20.34 34.73 5.00
N GLY A 616 21.10 35.68 4.43
CA GLY A 616 22.55 35.56 4.21
C GLY A 616 22.94 34.55 3.12
N LYS A 617 24.00 33.76 3.35
CA LYS A 617 24.57 32.81 2.37
C LYS A 617 23.59 31.76 1.82
N ASN A 618 22.50 31.49 2.55
CA ASN A 618 21.45 30.56 2.10
C ASN A 618 20.53 31.18 1.04
N PHE A 619 20.28 32.50 1.12
CA PHE A 619 19.56 33.22 0.08
C PHE A 619 20.37 33.22 -1.22
N GLU A 620 21.68 33.43 -1.17
CA GLU A 620 22.53 33.35 -2.36
C GLU A 620 22.63 31.93 -2.96
N LYS A 621 22.64 30.87 -2.13
CA LYS A 621 22.54 29.50 -2.64
C LYS A 621 21.17 29.21 -3.27
N LEU A 622 20.08 29.70 -2.67
CA LEU A 622 18.73 29.58 -3.21
C LEU A 622 18.62 30.35 -4.53
N LYS A 623 19.18 31.56 -4.59
CA LYS A 623 19.23 32.40 -5.78
C LYS A 623 20.08 31.75 -6.88
N VAL A 624 21.22 31.16 -6.56
CA VAL A 624 22.04 30.39 -7.51
C VAL A 624 21.33 29.11 -7.97
N ALA A 625 20.60 28.42 -7.09
CA ALA A 625 19.82 27.23 -7.45
C ALA A 625 18.59 27.56 -8.30
N LEU A 626 17.91 28.69 -8.03
CA LEU A 626 16.81 29.23 -8.82
C LEU A 626 17.33 29.70 -10.19
N ILE A 627 18.38 30.50 -10.23
CA ILE A 627 19.02 30.98 -11.47
C ILE A 627 19.56 29.81 -12.32
N LYS A 628 20.12 28.76 -11.69
CA LYS A 628 20.56 27.55 -12.42
C LYS A 628 19.40 26.75 -13.02
N ASN A 629 18.22 26.80 -12.42
CA ASN A 629 17.04 26.09 -12.88
C ASN A 629 16.09 26.95 -13.75
N LYS A 630 16.52 28.18 -14.11
CA LYS A 630 15.80 29.25 -14.83
C LYS A 630 14.64 29.85 -14.05
#